data_AF-G1Q9E5-F1
#
_entry.id   AF-G1Q9E5-F1
#
_cell.length_a   1.000
_cell.length_b   1.000
_cell.length_c   1.000
_cell.angle_alpha   90.00
_cell.angle_beta   90.00
_cell.angle_gamma   90.00
#
_symmetry.space_group_name_H-M   'P 1'
#
loop_
_entity.id
_entity.type
_entity.pdbx_description
1 polymer ?
#
loop_
_entity_poly.entity_id
_entity_poly.type
_entity_poly.pdbx_seq_one_letter_code
_entity_poly.pdbx_strand_id
1 'polypeptide(L)'
;MDPPAGFVRAWNPAVTAPLEGAHFRAAHRPGRFGSRCPGRAKSRPRPLAVRPQSPPEMPVDFTGYWKMLANENFEEYLRALDVNVALRKIANLLKPDKEIVQDGDHMIIRTLSTFRNYIMDFQVGKEFEEDLTGIDDRKCMVRLYYTW
;
A
#
# COMPACT_ATOMS: atom_id res chain seq x y z
N MET A 1 1.27 7.63 -5.80
CA MET A 1 1.79 6.47 -5.06
C MET A 1 2.59 5.68 -6.08
N ASP A 2 3.91 5.74 -5.94
CA ASP A 2 4.83 5.16 -6.91
C ASP A 2 4.89 3.64 -6.73
N PRO A 3 5.02 2.86 -7.81
CA PRO A 3 5.05 1.41 -7.71
C PRO A 3 6.31 0.94 -6.95
N PRO A 4 6.26 -0.24 -6.31
CA PRO A 4 7.46 -0.92 -5.86
C PRO A 4 8.46 -1.04 -7.00
N ALA A 5 9.76 -0.87 -6.71
CA ALA A 5 10.81 -0.90 -7.72
C ALA A 5 10.73 -2.18 -8.58
N GLY A 6 10.76 -2.01 -9.90
CA GLY A 6 10.62 -3.13 -10.86
C GLY A 6 9.18 -3.59 -11.13
N PHE A 7 8.15 -2.96 -10.55
CA PHE A 7 6.73 -3.30 -10.78
C PHE A 7 5.95 -2.13 -11.41
N VAL A 8 4.76 -2.43 -11.94
CA VAL A 8 3.71 -1.44 -12.27
C VAL A 8 2.38 -1.85 -11.65
N ARG A 9 1.62 -0.87 -11.14
CA ARG A 9 0.23 -1.10 -10.77
C ARG A 9 -0.55 -1.50 -12.02
N ALA A 10 -1.20 -2.65 -11.99
CA ALA A 10 -2.04 -3.15 -13.06
C ALA A 10 -3.48 -3.30 -12.57
N TRP A 11 -4.42 -3.14 -13.48
CA TRP A 11 -5.82 -3.41 -13.18
C TRP A 11 -6.09 -4.92 -13.22
N ASN A 12 -6.65 -5.47 -12.14
CA ASN A 12 -7.08 -6.86 -12.08
C ASN A 12 -8.62 -6.93 -12.05
N PRO A 13 -9.28 -7.41 -13.12
CA PRO A 13 -10.74 -7.50 -13.16
C PRO A 13 -11.33 -8.37 -12.05
N ALA A 14 -10.60 -9.39 -11.57
CA ALA A 14 -11.11 -10.36 -10.60
C ALA A 14 -11.28 -9.79 -9.17
N VAL A 15 -10.66 -8.64 -8.87
CA VAL A 15 -10.71 -8.00 -7.54
C VAL A 15 -11.82 -6.93 -7.46
N THR A 16 -12.44 -6.59 -8.59
CA THR A 16 -13.39 -5.46 -8.68
C THR A 16 -14.84 -5.92 -8.50
N ALA A 17 -15.24 -6.24 -7.26
CA ALA A 17 -16.65 -6.42 -6.91
C ALA A 17 -17.04 -5.83 -5.53
N PRO A 18 -17.02 -4.50 -5.35
CA PRO A 18 -17.75 -3.87 -4.25
C PRO A 18 -19.26 -4.03 -4.45
N LEU A 19 -19.94 -4.66 -3.49
CA LEU A 19 -21.41 -4.63 -3.39
C LEU A 19 -21.84 -3.30 -2.76
N GLU A 20 -22.08 -2.27 -3.56
CA GLU A 20 -22.56 -0.96 -3.11
C GLU A 20 -23.58 -0.37 -4.09
N GLY A 21 -24.62 0.30 -3.58
CA GLY A 21 -25.66 0.86 -4.44
C GLY A 21 -27.02 1.19 -3.81
N ALA A 22 -27.12 1.33 -2.49
CA ALA A 22 -28.35 1.83 -1.87
C ALA A 22 -28.50 3.34 -2.12
N HIS A 23 -29.47 3.73 -2.94
CA HIS A 23 -29.86 5.13 -3.12
C HIS A 23 -30.23 5.80 -1.79
N PHE A 24 -29.87 7.07 -1.57
CA PHE A 24 -30.84 8.08 -1.13
C PHE A 24 -30.43 9.53 -1.52
N ARG A 25 -31.42 10.43 -1.54
CA ARG A 25 -31.42 11.74 -2.21
C ARG A 25 -30.74 12.88 -1.43
N ALA A 26 -30.23 13.86 -2.18
CA ALA A 26 -29.92 15.22 -1.71
C ALA A 26 -31.18 16.09 -1.51
N ALA A 27 -31.08 17.17 -0.71
CA ALA A 27 -32.17 18.13 -0.47
C ALA A 27 -31.72 19.59 -0.30
N HIS A 28 -32.68 20.50 -0.43
CA HIS A 28 -32.57 21.96 -0.61
C HIS A 28 -33.81 22.68 -0.01
N ARG A 29 -33.89 24.01 0.21
CA ARG A 29 -33.02 25.16 -0.19
C ARG A 29 -32.84 26.16 1.02
N PRO A 30 -32.86 27.52 0.97
CA PRO A 30 -32.21 28.36 2.02
C PRO A 30 -33.11 29.44 2.71
N GLY A 31 -32.52 30.27 3.58
CA GLY A 31 -33.05 31.58 4.03
C GLY A 31 -32.41 32.06 5.34
N ARG A 32 -32.51 33.34 5.79
CA ARG A 32 -32.74 34.64 5.11
C ARG A 32 -32.32 35.78 6.07
N PHE A 33 -31.92 36.92 5.53
CA PHE A 33 -31.77 38.28 6.12
C PHE A 33 -32.03 38.55 7.64
N GLY A 34 -31.12 39.30 8.28
CA GLY A 34 -31.31 39.91 9.61
C GLY A 34 -30.43 41.16 9.85
N SER A 35 -31.01 42.22 10.41
CA SER A 35 -30.52 43.60 10.58
C SER A 35 -29.21 43.82 11.38
N ARG A 36 -28.52 44.95 11.10
CA ARG A 36 -27.30 45.43 11.78
C ARG A 36 -27.59 46.66 12.64
N CYS A 37 -27.14 46.66 13.90
CA CYS A 37 -27.11 47.84 14.78
C CYS A 37 -25.66 48.31 15.03
N PRO A 38 -25.39 49.63 15.23
CA PRO A 38 -24.03 50.15 15.34
C PRO A 38 -23.50 50.08 16.80
N GLY A 39 -22.51 49.22 17.02
CA GLY A 39 -21.83 49.07 18.32
C GLY A 39 -20.38 49.55 18.31
N ARG A 40 -20.10 50.62 19.07
CA ARG A 40 -18.80 51.15 19.55
C ARG A 40 -17.56 50.29 19.23
N ALA A 41 -16.69 50.80 18.36
CA ALA A 41 -15.43 50.14 18.01
C ALA A 41 -14.50 49.97 19.23
N LYS A 42 -14.30 48.72 19.66
CA LYS A 42 -13.14 48.31 20.47
C LYS A 42 -12.08 47.75 19.52
N SER A 43 -10.81 48.08 19.76
CA SER A 43 -9.69 47.54 18.99
C SER A 43 -9.68 46.01 19.07
N ARG A 44 -9.82 45.35 17.90
CA ARG A 44 -9.61 43.90 17.81
C ARG A 44 -8.12 43.61 18.00
N PRO A 45 -7.73 42.61 18.81
CA PRO A 45 -6.39 42.03 18.72
C PRO A 45 -6.14 41.56 17.29
N ARG A 46 -4.89 41.67 16.81
CA ARG A 46 -4.49 41.04 15.54
C ARG A 46 -4.85 39.54 15.62
N PRO A 47 -5.48 38.95 14.59
CA PRO A 47 -5.52 37.50 14.46
C PRO A 47 -4.07 37.00 14.44
N LEU A 48 -3.74 36.07 15.33
CA LEU A 48 -2.52 35.30 15.18
C LEU A 48 -2.62 34.58 13.83
N ALA A 49 -1.62 34.76 12.97
CA ALA A 49 -1.60 34.10 11.68
C ALA A 49 -1.53 32.59 11.91
N VAL A 50 -2.67 31.91 11.76
CA VAL A 50 -2.71 30.45 11.70
C VAL A 50 -1.85 30.07 10.50
N ARG A 51 -0.68 29.47 10.78
CA ARG A 51 0.17 28.90 9.73
C ARG A 51 -0.72 27.94 8.93
N PRO A 52 -0.70 27.96 7.58
CA PRO A 52 -1.36 26.93 6.81
C PRO A 52 -0.87 25.58 7.33
N GLN A 53 -1.78 24.78 7.87
CA GLN A 53 -1.46 23.40 8.20
C GLN A 53 -1.12 22.74 6.86
N SER A 54 0.00 22.01 6.83
CA SER A 54 0.29 21.13 5.70
C SER A 54 -0.93 20.24 5.46
N PRO A 55 -1.31 19.95 4.21
CA PRO A 55 -2.39 19.02 3.94
C PRO A 55 -2.09 17.69 4.67
N PRO A 56 -3.12 17.01 5.22
CA PRO A 56 -2.91 15.75 5.91
C PRO A 56 -2.20 14.78 4.96
N GLU A 57 -1.04 14.31 5.39
CA GLU A 57 -0.25 13.34 4.65
C GLU A 57 -1.02 12.02 4.63
N MET A 58 -1.60 11.69 3.48
CA MET A 58 -2.32 10.44 3.30
C MET A 58 -1.28 9.30 3.36
N PRO A 59 -1.39 8.34 4.30
CA PRO A 59 -0.44 7.25 4.40
C PRO A 59 -0.43 6.42 3.10
N VAL A 60 0.72 5.82 2.82
CA VAL A 60 0.92 5.03 1.60
C VAL A 60 0.08 3.75 1.67
N ASP A 61 -0.78 3.57 0.66
CA ASP A 61 -1.58 2.36 0.45
C ASP A 61 -1.00 1.50 -0.69
N PHE A 62 -0.51 0.32 -0.34
CA PHE A 62 0.04 -0.67 -1.26
C PHE A 62 -1.02 -1.58 -1.89
N THR A 63 -2.29 -1.49 -1.46
CA THR A 63 -3.38 -2.38 -1.89
C THR A 63 -3.58 -2.34 -3.40
N GLY A 64 -3.50 -3.50 -4.06
CA GLY A 64 -3.69 -3.64 -5.49
C GLY A 64 -2.94 -4.82 -6.11
N TYR A 65 -3.00 -4.88 -7.44
CA TYR A 65 -2.27 -5.86 -8.25
C TYR A 65 -1.10 -5.17 -8.97
N TRP A 66 0.04 -5.83 -8.97
CA TRP A 66 1.32 -5.28 -9.40
C TRP A 66 2.00 -6.24 -10.34
N LYS A 67 2.20 -5.84 -11.60
CA LYS A 67 2.89 -6.66 -12.60
C LYS A 67 4.37 -6.39 -12.62
N MET A 68 5.19 -7.43 -12.74
CA MET A 68 6.64 -7.26 -12.88
C MET A 68 6.98 -6.61 -14.22
N LEU A 69 7.69 -5.48 -14.17
CA LEU A 69 8.39 -4.88 -15.32
C LEU A 69 9.80 -5.46 -15.48
N ALA A 70 10.56 -5.45 -14.39
CA ALA A 70 11.99 -5.73 -14.38
C ALA A 70 12.40 -6.41 -13.07
N ASN A 71 13.43 -7.24 -13.14
CA ASN A 71 14.01 -7.93 -11.99
C ASN A 71 15.53 -8.04 -12.25
N GLU A 72 16.30 -7.15 -11.64
CA GLU A 72 17.72 -7.01 -11.88
C GLU A 72 18.53 -7.82 -10.85
N ASN A 73 19.65 -8.40 -11.27
CA ASN A 73 20.58 -9.14 -10.42
C ASN A 73 19.99 -10.38 -9.70
N PHE A 74 18.88 -10.95 -10.19
CA PHE A 74 18.13 -12.01 -9.49
C PHE A 74 18.87 -13.35 -9.39
N GLU A 75 19.57 -13.80 -10.43
CA GLU A 75 20.43 -15.00 -10.38
C GLU A 75 21.48 -14.90 -9.28
N GLU A 76 22.09 -13.71 -9.13
CA GLU A 76 23.15 -13.45 -8.16
C GLU A 76 22.63 -13.38 -6.73
N TYR A 77 21.46 -12.76 -6.53
CA TYR A 77 20.74 -12.80 -5.26
C TYR A 77 20.42 -14.25 -4.85
N LEU A 78 19.78 -15.03 -5.73
CA LEU A 78 19.46 -16.43 -5.43
C LEU A 78 20.73 -17.29 -5.24
N ARG A 79 21.83 -16.98 -5.93
CA ARG A 79 23.12 -17.64 -5.73
C ARG A 79 23.71 -17.35 -4.35
N ALA A 80 23.58 -16.13 -3.84
CA ALA A 80 24.04 -15.74 -2.51
C ALA A 80 23.15 -16.29 -1.36
N LEU A 81 21.94 -16.78 -1.67
CA LEU A 81 21.09 -17.54 -0.75
C LEU A 81 21.30 -19.06 -0.85
N ASP A 82 22.34 -19.52 -1.55
CA ASP A 82 22.66 -20.95 -1.79
C ASP A 82 21.55 -21.76 -2.51
N VAL A 83 20.60 -21.09 -3.17
CA VAL A 83 19.52 -21.74 -3.94
C VAL A 83 20.13 -22.58 -5.07
N ASN A 84 19.70 -23.84 -5.19
CA ASN A 84 20.29 -24.77 -6.15
C ASN A 84 20.13 -24.31 -7.61
N VAL A 85 21.12 -24.66 -8.45
CA VAL A 85 21.23 -24.19 -9.84
C VAL A 85 19.99 -24.48 -10.70
N ALA A 86 19.28 -25.59 -10.43
CA ALA A 86 18.08 -25.93 -11.19
C ALA A 86 16.90 -25.00 -10.85
N LEU A 87 16.66 -24.73 -9.56
CA LEU A 87 15.63 -23.78 -9.13
C LEU A 87 15.95 -22.36 -9.61
N ARG A 88 17.20 -21.90 -9.55
CA ARG A 88 17.56 -20.56 -10.05
C ARG A 88 17.29 -20.41 -11.54
N LYS A 89 17.64 -21.42 -12.37
CA LYS A 89 17.32 -21.41 -13.80
C LYS A 89 15.81 -21.33 -14.08
N ILE A 90 14.98 -22.01 -13.29
CA ILE A 90 13.52 -21.89 -13.38
C ILE A 90 13.09 -20.48 -12.96
N ALA A 91 13.57 -19.99 -11.82
CA ALA A 91 13.17 -18.71 -11.23
C ALA A 91 13.46 -17.50 -12.14
N ASN A 92 14.60 -17.46 -12.84
CA ASN A 92 14.92 -16.39 -13.80
C ASN A 92 14.02 -16.36 -15.04
N LEU A 93 13.29 -17.43 -15.35
CA LEU A 93 12.29 -17.45 -16.43
C LEU A 93 10.91 -16.96 -15.97
N LEU A 94 10.69 -16.84 -14.66
CA LEU A 94 9.42 -16.40 -14.09
C LEU A 94 9.34 -14.87 -14.08
N LYS A 95 8.13 -14.37 -14.26
CA LYS A 95 7.77 -12.96 -14.02
C LYS A 95 6.68 -12.93 -12.94
N PRO A 96 7.05 -13.08 -11.66
CA PRO A 96 6.07 -13.13 -10.59
C PRO A 96 5.37 -11.78 -10.40
N ASP A 97 4.05 -11.78 -10.46
CA ASP A 97 3.21 -10.63 -10.13
C ASP A 97 2.99 -10.58 -8.61
N LYS A 98 2.53 -9.45 -8.06
CA LYS A 98 2.17 -9.30 -6.65
C LYS A 98 0.73 -8.85 -6.49
N GLU A 99 -0.02 -9.52 -5.64
CA GLU A 99 -1.30 -9.04 -5.11
C GLU A 99 -1.07 -8.64 -3.65
N ILE A 100 -1.40 -7.39 -3.32
CA ILE A 100 -1.22 -6.83 -1.98
C ILE A 100 -2.58 -6.37 -1.44
N VAL A 101 -2.86 -6.70 -0.19
CA VAL A 101 -3.99 -6.19 0.60
C VAL A 101 -3.43 -5.60 1.88
N GLN A 102 -3.80 -4.36 2.20
CA GLN A 102 -3.39 -3.65 3.39
C GLN A 102 -4.64 -3.17 4.16
N ASP A 103 -4.80 -3.65 5.39
CA ASP A 103 -5.85 -3.21 6.32
C ASP A 103 -5.19 -2.56 7.55
N GLY A 104 -4.98 -1.25 7.47
CA GLY A 104 -4.16 -0.49 8.41
C GLY A 104 -2.72 -1.03 8.45
N ASP A 105 -2.35 -1.63 9.58
CA ASP A 105 -1.04 -2.26 9.82
C ASP A 105 -1.03 -3.77 9.52
N HIS A 106 -2.15 -4.39 9.12
CA HIS A 106 -2.18 -5.79 8.67
C HIS A 106 -1.92 -5.82 7.17
N MET A 107 -0.95 -6.62 6.73
CA MET A 107 -0.56 -6.68 5.33
C MET A 107 -0.41 -8.11 4.84
N ILE A 108 -1.08 -8.40 3.71
CA ILE A 108 -0.99 -9.66 2.99
C ILE A 108 -0.33 -9.38 1.65
N ILE A 109 0.84 -9.97 1.41
CA ILE A 109 1.58 -9.92 0.14
C ILE A 109 1.60 -11.31 -0.48
N ARG A 110 0.91 -11.48 -1.60
CA ARG A 110 0.95 -12.70 -2.41
C ARG A 110 1.86 -12.47 -3.60
N THR A 111 3.01 -13.13 -3.63
CA THR A 111 3.87 -13.20 -4.81
C THR A 111 3.43 -14.41 -5.64
N LEU A 112 2.93 -14.15 -6.84
CA LEU A 112 2.22 -15.11 -7.69
C LEU A 112 3.08 -15.49 -8.89
N SER A 113 3.34 -16.77 -9.12
CA SER A 113 4.08 -17.25 -10.29
C SER A 113 3.49 -18.55 -10.84
N THR A 114 3.86 -18.90 -12.07
CA THR A 114 3.44 -20.16 -12.71
C THR A 114 4.08 -21.42 -12.11
N PHE A 115 5.07 -21.28 -11.23
CA PHE A 115 5.81 -22.40 -10.62
C PHE A 115 5.50 -22.58 -9.13
N ARG A 116 5.59 -21.49 -8.34
CA ARG A 116 5.29 -21.48 -6.90
C ARG A 116 4.76 -20.10 -6.50
N ASN A 117 3.72 -20.09 -5.67
CA ASN A 117 3.24 -18.89 -5.01
C ASN A 117 3.87 -18.79 -3.62
N TYR A 118 4.12 -17.57 -3.19
CA TYR A 118 4.63 -17.25 -1.85
C TYR A 118 3.72 -16.22 -1.19
N ILE A 119 3.33 -16.45 0.06
CA ILE A 119 2.36 -15.60 0.78
C ILE A 119 3.00 -15.16 2.08
N MET A 120 3.08 -13.85 2.27
CA MET A 120 3.39 -13.21 3.54
C MET A 120 2.07 -12.66 4.11
N ASP A 121 1.77 -12.98 5.36
CA ASP A 121 0.62 -12.48 6.10
C ASP A 121 1.13 -12.06 7.49
N PHE A 122 1.19 -10.75 7.75
CA PHE A 122 1.90 -10.23 8.91
C PHE A 122 1.35 -8.87 9.37
N GLN A 123 1.73 -8.49 10.59
CA GLN A 123 1.50 -7.14 11.09
C GLN A 123 2.78 -6.32 11.02
N VAL A 124 2.69 -5.11 10.46
CA VAL A 124 3.78 -4.12 10.45
C VAL A 124 4.24 -3.83 11.88
N GLY A 125 5.55 -3.68 12.05
CA GLY A 125 6.21 -3.42 13.35
C GLY A 125 6.29 -4.61 14.30
N LYS A 126 5.57 -5.72 14.04
CA LYS A 126 5.67 -6.97 14.83
C LYS A 126 6.62 -7.95 14.17
N GLU A 127 7.33 -8.70 15.00
CA GLU A 127 8.27 -9.74 14.56
C GLU A 127 7.53 -11.07 14.39
N PHE A 128 7.87 -11.82 13.34
CA PHE A 128 7.30 -13.13 13.05
C PHE A 128 8.37 -14.07 12.48
N GLU A 129 8.12 -15.38 12.57
CA GLU A 129 8.92 -16.39 11.88
C GLU A 129 8.44 -16.48 10.42
N GLU A 130 9.30 -16.08 9.49
CA GLU A 130 9.11 -16.23 8.06
C GLU A 130 9.66 -17.59 7.62
N ASP A 131 8.81 -18.44 7.04
CA ASP A 131 9.19 -19.75 6.48
C ASP A 131 9.45 -19.62 4.97
N LEU A 132 10.69 -19.82 4.55
CA LEU A 132 11.16 -19.67 3.17
C LEU A 132 11.26 -21.03 2.44
N THR A 133 10.50 -22.04 2.89
CA THR A 133 10.41 -23.37 2.25
C THR A 133 10.06 -23.28 0.76
N GLY A 134 10.97 -23.77 -0.08
CA GLY A 134 10.92 -23.71 -1.54
C GLY A 134 11.44 -22.43 -2.18
N ILE A 135 12.06 -21.53 -1.40
CA ILE A 135 13.00 -20.53 -1.89
C ILE A 135 14.42 -21.02 -1.58
N ASP A 136 14.80 -21.00 -0.30
CA ASP A 136 16.12 -21.43 0.22
C ASP A 136 16.02 -22.38 1.42
N ASP A 137 14.80 -22.81 1.78
CA ASP A 137 14.49 -23.75 2.85
C ASP A 137 14.95 -23.31 4.26
N ARG A 138 15.11 -21.99 4.47
CA ARG A 138 15.41 -21.40 5.78
C ARG A 138 14.17 -20.87 6.50
N LYS A 139 14.35 -20.59 7.80
CA LYS A 139 13.41 -19.85 8.65
C LYS A 139 14.11 -18.61 9.18
N CYS A 140 13.46 -17.45 9.10
CA CYS A 140 14.03 -16.17 9.51
C CYS A 140 13.09 -15.44 10.47
N MET A 141 13.63 -14.81 11.51
CA MET A 141 12.87 -13.85 12.31
C MET A 141 12.88 -12.51 11.57
N VAL A 142 11.71 -12.06 11.13
CA VAL A 142 11.56 -10.89 10.26
C VAL A 142 10.62 -9.88 10.90
N ARG A 143 10.92 -8.60 10.71
CA ARG A 143 10.10 -7.46 11.14
C ARG A 143 10.15 -6.37 10.08
N LEU A 144 8.98 -5.97 9.60
CA LEU A 144 8.83 -5.03 8.51
C LEU A 144 8.27 -3.69 9.02
N TYR A 145 8.71 -2.60 8.41
CA TYR A 145 8.34 -1.23 8.73
C TYR A 145 8.04 -0.45 7.46
N TYR A 146 7.18 0.56 7.53
CA TYR A 146 7.07 1.55 6.47
C TYR A 146 8.34 2.41 6.42
N THR A 147 8.84 2.65 5.20
CA THR A 147 9.93 3.61 4.93
C THR A 147 9.36 4.84 4.24
N TRP A 148 9.83 6.01 4.66
CA TRP A 148 9.44 7.34 4.17
C TRP A 148 10.51 7.89 3.22
#